data_AF-A0A451CWA7-F1
#
_entry.id   AF-A0A451CWA7-F1
#
_cell.length_a   1.000
_cell.length_b   1.000
_cell.length_c   1.000
_cell.angle_alpha   90.00
_cell.angle_beta   90.00
_cell.angle_gamma   90.00
#
_symmetry.space_group_name_H-M   'P 1'
#
loop_
_entity.id
_entity.type
_entity.pdbx_description
1 polymer ?
#
loop_
_entity_poly.entity_id
_entity_poly.type
_entity_poly.pdbx_seq_one_letter_code
_entity_poly.pdbx_strand_id
1 'polypeptide(L)'
;MSRQSKFLYKKSKMHVLRRKHFINFILKKQKLFFKELFFDFCCLLEKKFNKWFCRDVNIDFYTSSVEYNHICLHKMYLSFIGKNFFLNVNSNECLILISRVFTSMFIGNICGNYNVCVDIKSSNLKLTKNEMNILDILLEKIFFICNTTFLKKISSSIINTGKYITEDYLLSSNFVSSSYVCFTFLIYIDNHQNRLKIYFPKYIVGDLQK
;
A
#
# COMPACT_ATOMS: atom_id res chain seq x y z
N MET A 1 -41.41 -2.51 34.16
CA MET A 1 -40.12 -2.19 33.53
C MET A 1 -39.71 -3.34 32.62
N SER A 2 -39.72 -3.13 31.30
CA SER A 2 -39.34 -4.15 30.32
C SER A 2 -37.82 -4.37 30.37
N ARG A 3 -37.39 -5.63 30.53
CA ARG A 3 -35.98 -6.03 30.40
C ARG A 3 -35.58 -5.81 28.94
N GLN A 4 -34.96 -4.67 28.63
CA GLN A 4 -34.24 -4.50 27.38
C GLN A 4 -33.10 -5.52 27.37
N SER A 5 -33.27 -6.59 26.60
CA SER A 5 -32.21 -7.54 26.31
C SER A 5 -31.04 -6.78 25.68
N LYS A 6 -29.93 -6.67 26.40
CA LYS A 6 -28.62 -6.30 25.83
C LYS A 6 -28.18 -7.41 24.87
N PHE A 7 -28.81 -7.48 23.71
CA PHE A 7 -28.34 -8.30 22.60
C PHE A 7 -27.07 -7.63 22.07
N LEU A 8 -25.93 -7.98 22.70
CA LEU A 8 -24.61 -7.74 22.15
C LEU A 8 -24.54 -8.49 20.82
N TYR A 9 -24.89 -7.81 19.73
CA TYR A 9 -24.86 -8.33 18.37
C TYR A 9 -23.39 -8.59 18.00
N LYS A 10 -22.83 -9.72 18.43
CA LYS A 10 -21.57 -10.23 17.91
C LYS A 10 -21.80 -10.52 16.42
N LYS A 11 -21.42 -9.57 15.55
CA LYS A 11 -21.43 -9.79 14.10
C LYS A 11 -20.70 -11.10 13.83
N SER A 12 -21.40 -12.10 13.29
CA SER A 12 -20.79 -13.40 13.02
C SER A 12 -19.63 -13.21 12.01
N LYS A 13 -18.54 -13.98 12.17
CA LYS A 13 -17.40 -13.97 11.24
C LYS A 13 -17.85 -14.13 9.77
N MET A 14 -18.92 -14.90 9.56
CA MET A 14 -19.55 -15.15 8.27
C MET A 14 -20.20 -13.90 7.64
N HIS A 15 -20.83 -13.03 8.43
CA HIS A 15 -21.34 -11.75 7.92
C HIS A 15 -20.22 -10.80 7.48
N VAL A 16 -19.10 -10.77 8.23
CA VAL A 16 -17.92 -9.96 7.86
C VAL A 16 -17.31 -10.47 6.55
N LEU A 17 -17.18 -11.79 6.39
CA LEU A 17 -16.72 -12.44 5.17
C LEU A 17 -17.61 -12.10 3.96
N ARG A 18 -18.92 -12.31 4.06
CA ARG A 18 -19.87 -12.00 2.98
C ARG A 18 -19.81 -10.54 2.56
N ARG A 19 -19.75 -9.61 3.53
CA ARG A 19 -19.61 -8.18 3.25
C ARG A 19 -18.31 -7.87 2.51
N LYS A 20 -17.17 -8.47 2.89
CA LYS A 20 -15.89 -8.31 2.18
C LYS A 20 -15.96 -8.86 0.76
N HIS A 21 -16.53 -10.05 0.55
CA HIS A 21 -16.72 -10.62 -0.80
C HIS A 21 -17.54 -9.70 -1.70
N PHE A 22 -18.64 -9.14 -1.18
CA PHE A 22 -19.46 -8.20 -1.92
C PHE A 22 -18.69 -6.92 -2.28
N ILE A 23 -17.92 -6.35 -1.34
CA ILE A 23 -17.09 -5.17 -1.63
C ILE A 23 -16.03 -5.50 -2.69
N ASN A 24 -15.33 -6.63 -2.57
CA ASN A 24 -14.32 -7.05 -3.55
C ASN A 24 -14.93 -7.31 -4.93
N PHE A 25 -16.15 -7.82 -5.00
CA PHE A 25 -16.88 -7.95 -6.27
C PHE A 25 -17.13 -6.58 -6.92
N ILE A 26 -17.57 -5.59 -6.14
CA ILE A 26 -17.75 -4.21 -6.63
C ILE A 26 -16.42 -3.63 -7.11
N LEU A 27 -15.37 -3.71 -6.29
CA LEU A 27 -14.04 -3.20 -6.64
C LEU A 27 -13.48 -3.86 -7.92
N LYS A 28 -13.70 -5.17 -8.09
CA LYS A 28 -13.31 -5.88 -9.31
C LYS A 28 -14.03 -5.36 -10.54
N LYS A 29 -15.32 -5.02 -10.45
CA LYS A 29 -16.07 -4.38 -11.55
C LYS A 29 -15.55 -2.99 -11.88
N GLN A 30 -15.04 -2.27 -10.89
CA GLN A 30 -14.46 -0.92 -11.03
C GLN A 30 -12.98 -0.93 -11.47
N LYS A 31 -12.42 -2.09 -11.86
CA LYS A 31 -10.99 -2.20 -12.22
C LYS A 31 -10.59 -1.23 -13.33
N LEU A 32 -11.40 -1.08 -14.38
CA LEU A 32 -11.09 -0.19 -15.51
C LEU A 32 -11.06 1.28 -15.07
N PHE A 33 -12.09 1.70 -14.32
CA PHE A 33 -12.13 3.03 -13.69
C PHE A 33 -10.86 3.32 -12.89
N PHE A 34 -10.44 2.40 -12.01
CA PHE A 34 -9.23 2.60 -11.22
C PHE A 34 -7.96 2.60 -12.07
N LYS A 35 -7.90 1.79 -13.14
CA LYS A 35 -6.78 1.81 -14.07
C LYS A 35 -6.60 3.18 -14.71
N GLU A 36 -7.70 3.80 -15.13
CA GLU A 36 -7.70 5.17 -15.68
C GLU A 36 -7.36 6.21 -14.60
N LEU A 37 -7.94 6.08 -13.40
CA LEU A 37 -7.68 6.97 -12.27
C LEU A 37 -6.18 7.04 -11.92
N PHE A 38 -5.51 5.89 -11.95
CA PHE A 38 -4.08 5.78 -11.60
C PHE A 38 -3.14 5.83 -12.79
N PHE A 39 -3.62 6.14 -14.00
CA PHE A 39 -2.78 6.14 -15.20
C PHE A 39 -1.61 7.11 -15.09
N ASP A 40 -1.88 8.38 -14.77
CA ASP A 40 -0.84 9.41 -14.61
C ASP A 40 0.13 9.07 -13.46
N PHE A 41 -0.39 8.48 -12.39
CA PHE A 41 0.42 8.01 -11.27
C PHE A 41 1.43 6.96 -11.72
N CYS A 42 0.97 5.93 -12.46
CA CYS A 42 1.84 4.87 -12.96
C CYS A 42 2.89 5.44 -13.92
N CYS A 43 2.48 6.25 -14.91
CA CYS A 43 3.38 6.83 -15.91
C CYS A 43 4.48 7.70 -15.28
N LEU A 44 4.13 8.55 -14.31
CA LEU A 44 5.11 9.41 -13.64
C LEU A 44 6.06 8.61 -12.75
N LEU A 45 5.55 7.57 -12.09
CA LEU A 45 6.36 6.72 -11.23
C LEU A 45 7.35 5.89 -12.08
N GLU A 46 6.88 5.34 -13.19
CA GLU A 46 7.68 4.62 -14.18
C GLU A 46 8.84 5.49 -14.68
N LYS A 47 8.53 6.71 -15.14
CA LYS A 47 9.55 7.68 -15.59
C LYS A 47 10.58 8.01 -14.51
N LYS A 48 10.19 8.04 -13.23
CA LYS A 48 11.12 8.27 -12.12
C LYS A 48 11.98 7.03 -11.85
N PHE A 49 11.39 5.84 -11.87
CA PHE A 49 12.09 4.61 -11.56
C PHE A 49 13.07 4.26 -12.67
N ASN A 50 12.72 4.47 -13.94
CA ASN A 50 13.65 4.28 -15.07
C ASN A 50 14.91 5.14 -14.92
N LYS A 51 14.77 6.37 -14.42
CA LYS A 51 15.90 7.26 -14.14
C LYS A 51 16.74 6.81 -12.95
N TRP A 52 16.12 6.28 -11.90
CA TRP A 52 16.85 5.84 -10.72
C TRP A 52 17.61 4.55 -10.97
N PHE A 53 16.97 3.58 -11.62
CA PHE A 53 17.57 2.27 -11.90
C PHE A 53 18.44 2.25 -13.15
N CYS A 54 18.39 3.30 -13.98
CA CYS A 54 19.04 3.33 -15.30
C CYS A 54 18.68 2.09 -16.16
N ARG A 55 17.46 1.59 -16.01
CA ARG A 55 16.92 0.37 -16.62
C ARG A 55 15.43 0.52 -16.86
N ASP A 56 14.88 -0.36 -17.69
CA ASP A 56 13.44 -0.41 -17.93
C ASP A 56 12.73 -0.99 -16.70
N VAL A 57 11.90 -0.14 -16.09
CA VAL A 57 10.97 -0.47 -15.02
C VAL A 57 9.57 -0.25 -15.57
N ASN A 58 8.72 -1.27 -15.54
CA ASN A 58 7.30 -1.12 -15.88
C ASN A 58 6.46 -1.08 -14.59
N ILE A 59 5.49 -0.18 -14.53
CA ILE A 59 4.60 -0.02 -13.37
C ILE A 59 3.14 0.00 -13.82
N ASP A 60 2.36 -0.95 -13.31
CA ASP A 60 0.96 -1.11 -13.69
C ASP A 60 0.03 -1.21 -12.48
N PHE A 61 -1.15 -0.60 -12.58
CA PHE A 61 -2.24 -0.88 -11.65
C PHE A 61 -2.76 -2.31 -11.85
N TYR A 62 -2.77 -3.11 -10.78
CA TYR A 62 -3.15 -4.52 -10.84
C TYR A 62 -4.57 -4.78 -10.36
N THR A 63 -4.88 -4.38 -9.12
CA THR A 63 -6.19 -4.61 -8.52
C THR A 63 -6.45 -3.69 -7.33
N SER A 64 -7.73 -3.49 -7.02
CA SER A 64 -8.20 -2.96 -5.75
C SER A 64 -8.93 -4.05 -4.96
N SER A 65 -8.69 -4.14 -3.64
CA SER A 65 -9.38 -5.12 -2.79
C SER A 65 -9.37 -4.72 -1.32
N VAL A 66 -10.36 -5.20 -0.57
CA VAL A 66 -10.34 -5.28 0.88
C VAL A 66 -9.65 -6.60 1.25
N GLU A 67 -8.46 -6.50 1.83
CA GLU A 67 -7.68 -7.67 2.21
C GLU A 67 -8.25 -8.37 3.47
N TYR A 68 -8.03 -9.68 3.54
CA TYR A 68 -8.37 -10.47 4.71
C TYR A 68 -7.29 -10.28 5.78
N ASN A 69 -7.58 -10.55 7.05
CA ASN A 69 -6.54 -10.70 8.07
C ASN A 69 -6.64 -12.16 8.53
N HIS A 70 -5.92 -13.07 7.87
CA HIS A 70 -5.75 -14.45 8.32
C HIS A 70 -4.34 -14.59 8.87
N ILE A 71 -4.16 -15.47 9.84
CA ILE A 71 -2.86 -15.81 10.45
C ILE A 71 -1.82 -16.20 9.37
N CYS A 72 -2.25 -16.71 8.21
CA CYS A 72 -1.37 -17.02 7.07
C CYS A 72 -0.79 -15.79 6.33
N LEU A 73 -1.36 -14.60 6.51
CA LEU A 73 -0.84 -13.36 5.92
C LEU A 73 0.36 -12.81 6.68
N HIS A 74 0.68 -13.34 7.86
CA HIS A 74 1.89 -12.99 8.60
C HIS A 74 3.14 -13.14 7.71
N LYS A 75 3.27 -14.26 6.97
CA LYS A 75 4.39 -14.46 6.04
C LYS A 75 4.34 -13.51 4.85
N MET A 76 3.15 -13.13 4.40
CA MET A 76 2.99 -12.21 3.27
C MET A 76 3.36 -10.78 3.68
N TYR A 77 2.99 -10.31 4.87
CA TYR A 77 3.34 -8.98 5.36
C TYR A 77 4.81 -8.83 5.77
N LEU A 78 5.46 -9.92 6.23
CA LEU A 78 6.92 -9.92 6.42
C LEU A 78 7.69 -9.60 5.14
N SER A 79 7.09 -9.85 3.96
CA SER A 79 7.70 -9.50 2.67
C SER A 79 7.58 -8.01 2.29
N PHE A 80 6.98 -7.16 3.14
CA PHE A 80 6.81 -5.73 2.90
C PHE A 80 7.47 -4.88 3.98
N ILE A 81 7.84 -3.67 3.59
CA ILE A 81 8.13 -2.56 4.50
C ILE A 81 7.16 -1.43 4.19
N GLY A 82 6.76 -0.67 5.19
CA GLY A 82 5.83 0.43 4.98
C GLY A 82 5.78 1.46 6.07
N LYS A 83 5.01 2.50 5.79
CA LYS A 83 4.89 3.72 6.60
C LYS A 83 3.43 4.18 6.62
N ASN A 84 2.97 4.67 7.77
CA ASN A 84 1.68 5.34 7.83
C ASN A 84 1.82 6.77 7.29
N PHE A 85 0.76 7.28 6.69
CA PHE A 85 0.66 8.67 6.28
C PHE A 85 -0.78 9.16 6.45
N PHE A 86 -1.00 10.47 6.41
CA PHE A 86 -2.34 11.04 6.57
C PHE A 86 -2.73 11.86 5.35
N LEU A 87 -4.03 11.90 5.05
CA LEU A 87 -4.57 12.74 3.98
C LEU A 87 -5.11 14.09 4.46
N ASN A 88 -5.29 14.25 5.77
CA ASN A 88 -5.69 15.49 6.45
C ASN A 88 -4.97 15.56 7.80
N VAL A 89 -4.85 16.76 8.39
CA VAL A 89 -4.21 16.94 9.71
C VAL A 89 -4.93 16.05 10.73
N ASN A 90 -4.26 14.97 11.14
CA ASN A 90 -4.69 14.00 12.17
C ASN A 90 -5.96 13.19 11.89
N SER A 91 -6.41 13.09 10.64
CA SER A 91 -7.49 12.20 10.22
C SER A 91 -7.14 11.51 8.91
N ASN A 92 -7.90 10.48 8.53
CA ASN A 92 -7.66 9.75 7.28
C ASN A 92 -6.28 9.07 7.25
N GLU A 93 -5.96 8.33 8.31
CA GLU A 93 -4.73 7.55 8.36
C GLU A 93 -4.75 6.52 7.23
N CYS A 94 -3.64 6.44 6.49
CA CYS A 94 -3.43 5.63 5.31
C CYS A 94 -2.11 4.86 5.47
N LEU A 95 -1.92 3.85 4.64
CA LEU A 95 -0.75 2.98 4.72
C LEU A 95 -0.16 2.76 3.33
N ILE A 96 1.16 2.92 3.19
CA ILE A 96 1.92 2.50 2.01
C ILE A 96 2.83 1.33 2.38
N LEU A 97 2.79 0.26 1.58
CA LEU A 97 3.66 -0.90 1.70
C LEU A 97 4.41 -1.14 0.38
N ILE A 98 5.71 -1.43 0.47
CA ILE A 98 6.58 -1.75 -0.65
C ILE A 98 7.22 -3.11 -0.36
N SER A 99 7.30 -3.99 -1.36
CA SER A 99 7.98 -5.28 -1.18
C SER A 99 9.43 -5.08 -0.78
N ARG A 100 9.90 -5.78 0.25
CA ARG A 100 11.28 -5.71 0.75
C ARG A 100 12.31 -6.02 -0.33
N VAL A 101 11.99 -6.92 -1.25
CA VAL A 101 12.83 -7.23 -2.42
C VAL A 101 13.12 -5.97 -3.24
N PHE A 102 12.07 -5.25 -3.63
CA PHE A 102 12.20 -3.95 -4.30
C PHE A 102 12.99 -2.94 -3.48
N THR A 103 12.72 -2.85 -2.17
CA THR A 103 13.46 -1.96 -1.27
C THR A 103 14.96 -2.25 -1.29
N SER A 104 15.36 -3.52 -1.21
CA SER A 104 16.76 -3.93 -1.27
C SER A 104 17.38 -3.61 -2.63
N MET A 105 16.66 -3.84 -3.73
CA MET A 105 17.10 -3.45 -5.07
C MET A 105 17.32 -1.93 -5.17
N PHE A 106 16.37 -1.14 -4.68
CA PHE A 106 16.44 0.32 -4.74
C PHE A 106 17.63 0.86 -3.93
N ILE A 107 17.79 0.40 -2.69
CA ILE A 107 18.92 0.80 -1.83
C ILE A 107 20.24 0.40 -2.47
N GLY A 108 20.37 -0.86 -2.91
CA GLY A 108 21.61 -1.34 -3.51
C GLY A 108 21.96 -0.56 -4.77
N ASN A 109 20.97 -0.25 -5.61
CA ASN A 109 21.15 0.57 -6.80
C ASN A 109 21.62 2.01 -6.47
N ILE A 110 21.06 2.65 -5.45
CA ILE A 110 21.54 3.97 -4.97
C ILE A 110 22.98 3.90 -4.46
N CYS A 111 23.38 2.79 -3.85
CA CYS A 111 24.74 2.55 -3.39
C CYS A 111 25.71 2.05 -4.49
N GLY A 112 25.30 2.06 -5.76
CA GLY A 112 26.15 1.65 -6.90
C GLY A 112 26.24 0.14 -7.12
N ASN A 113 25.44 -0.66 -6.41
CA ASN A 113 25.33 -2.09 -6.65
C ASN A 113 24.14 -2.39 -7.58
N TYR A 114 24.44 -2.51 -8.87
CA TYR A 114 23.45 -2.75 -9.93
C TYR A 114 23.06 -4.23 -10.11
N ASN A 115 23.78 -5.15 -9.45
CA ASN A 115 23.61 -6.60 -9.58
C ASN A 115 23.18 -7.23 -8.26
N VAL A 116 22.43 -6.51 -7.43
CA VAL A 116 22.00 -7.00 -6.12
C VAL A 116 21.24 -8.31 -6.33
N CYS A 117 21.93 -9.43 -6.11
CA CYS A 117 21.29 -10.70 -5.83
C CYS A 117 20.55 -10.49 -4.53
N VAL A 118 19.25 -10.19 -4.64
CA VAL A 118 18.40 -10.14 -3.45
C VAL A 118 18.31 -11.57 -2.95
N ASP A 119 19.11 -11.88 -1.95
CA ASP A 119 19.04 -13.17 -1.29
C ASP A 119 17.69 -13.23 -0.58
N ILE A 120 16.71 -13.90 -1.21
CA ILE A 120 15.30 -13.94 -0.78
C ILE A 120 15.17 -14.46 0.66
N LYS A 121 16.20 -15.17 1.15
CA LYS A 121 16.31 -15.69 2.52
C LYS A 121 16.53 -14.60 3.58
N SER A 122 16.85 -13.37 3.19
CA SER A 122 17.16 -12.24 4.09
C SER A 122 15.95 -11.35 4.42
N SER A 123 14.72 -11.84 4.23
CA SER A 123 13.47 -11.08 4.36
C SER A 123 13.22 -10.41 5.73
N ASN A 124 13.99 -10.78 6.77
CA ASN A 124 13.80 -10.31 8.14
C ASN A 124 14.91 -9.35 8.63
N LEU A 125 15.81 -8.89 7.75
CA LEU A 125 16.81 -7.91 8.17
C LEU A 125 16.15 -6.56 8.48
N LYS A 126 16.46 -6.04 9.67
CA LYS A 126 16.12 -4.67 10.06
C LYS A 126 16.97 -3.71 9.24
N LEU A 127 16.34 -2.68 8.68
CA LEU A 127 17.05 -1.64 7.98
C LEU A 127 17.88 -0.80 8.93
N THR A 128 19.06 -0.42 8.48
CA THR A 128 19.91 0.58 9.12
C THR A 128 19.27 1.98 9.01
N LYS A 129 19.76 2.92 9.83
CA LYS A 129 19.29 4.32 9.79
C LYS A 129 19.47 4.95 8.41
N ASN A 130 20.58 4.66 7.72
CA ASN A 130 20.85 5.19 6.38
C ASN A 130 19.89 4.62 5.35
N GLU A 131 19.61 3.32 5.41
CA GLU A 131 18.62 2.67 4.54
C GLU A 131 17.21 3.22 4.77
N MET A 132 16.83 3.49 6.02
CA MET A 132 15.56 4.17 6.33
C MET A 132 15.49 5.59 5.75
N ASN A 133 16.58 6.36 5.82
CA ASN A 133 16.63 7.69 5.21
C ASN A 133 16.47 7.63 3.67
N ILE A 134 17.13 6.67 3.01
CA ILE A 134 16.99 6.46 1.56
C ILE A 134 15.54 6.12 1.22
N LEU A 135 14.89 5.28 2.02
CA LEU A 135 13.48 4.96 1.84
C LEU A 135 12.55 6.14 2.09
N ASP A 136 12.86 7.01 3.05
CA ASP A 136 12.05 8.21 3.27
C ASP A 136 12.06 9.12 2.04
N ILE A 137 13.23 9.27 1.40
CA ILE A 137 13.35 10.01 0.13
C ILE A 137 12.53 9.35 -0.97
N LEU A 138 12.54 8.02 -1.08
CA LEU A 138 11.71 7.29 -2.03
C LEU A 138 10.22 7.56 -1.79
N LEU A 139 9.77 7.41 -0.54
CA LEU A 139 8.37 7.62 -0.16
C LEU A 139 7.92 9.05 -0.41
N GLU A 140 8.74 10.06 -0.10
CA GLU A 140 8.44 11.47 -0.40
C GLU A 140 8.18 11.70 -1.88
N LYS A 141 8.99 11.08 -2.76
CA LYS A 141 8.79 11.20 -4.21
C LYS A 141 7.52 10.49 -4.66
N ILE A 142 7.19 9.32 -4.10
CA ILE A 142 5.92 8.64 -4.35
C ILE A 142 4.76 9.54 -3.93
N PHE A 143 4.81 10.12 -2.72
CA PHE A 143 3.76 10.97 -2.18
C PHE A 143 3.58 12.27 -2.99
N PHE A 144 4.68 12.86 -3.47
CA PHE A 144 4.61 13.99 -4.39
C PHE A 144 3.85 13.62 -5.68
N ILE A 145 4.10 12.44 -6.25
CA ILE A 145 3.37 11.97 -7.43
C ILE A 145 1.89 11.71 -7.09
N CYS A 146 1.57 11.10 -5.95
CA CYS A 146 0.19 10.93 -5.50
C CYS A 146 -0.55 12.28 -5.43
N ASN A 147 0.06 13.29 -4.80
CA ASN A 147 -0.51 14.63 -4.63
C ASN A 147 -0.75 15.35 -5.96
N THR A 148 0.13 15.14 -6.95
CA THR A 148 0.03 15.78 -8.27
C THR A 148 -0.88 15.03 -9.24
N THR A 149 -1.34 13.83 -8.89
CA THR A 149 -2.16 12.96 -9.76
C THR A 149 -3.56 12.73 -9.16
N PHE A 150 -3.86 11.51 -8.70
CA PHE A 150 -5.22 11.12 -8.32
C PHE A 150 -5.72 11.83 -7.05
N LEU A 151 -4.83 12.26 -6.13
CA LEU A 151 -5.25 12.99 -4.93
C LEU A 151 -5.67 14.43 -5.22
N LYS A 152 -5.14 15.03 -6.28
CA LYS A 152 -5.58 16.36 -6.75
C LYS A 152 -7.08 16.38 -7.05
N LYS A 153 -7.65 15.27 -7.50
CA LYS A 153 -9.08 15.13 -7.84
C LYS A 153 -10.01 15.26 -6.61
N ILE A 154 -9.51 14.95 -5.41
CA ILE A 154 -10.29 15.00 -4.17
C ILE A 154 -9.84 16.13 -3.22
N SER A 155 -9.10 17.12 -3.74
CA SER A 155 -8.58 18.26 -2.96
C SER A 155 -7.89 17.84 -1.65
N SER A 156 -7.19 16.71 -1.69
CA SER A 156 -6.50 16.13 -0.55
C SER A 156 -5.00 16.06 -0.83
N SER A 157 -4.19 16.04 0.23
CA SER A 157 -2.73 15.97 0.11
C SER A 157 -2.14 15.13 1.22
N ILE A 158 -1.08 14.40 0.89
CA ILE A 158 -0.37 13.55 1.84
C ILE A 158 0.45 14.40 2.80
N ILE A 159 0.27 14.10 4.09
CA ILE A 159 1.10 14.55 5.21
C ILE A 159 1.94 13.35 5.66
N ASN A 160 3.26 13.42 5.41
CA ASN A 160 4.23 12.36 5.71
C ASN A 160 4.81 12.47 7.13
N THR A 161 3.95 12.46 8.15
CA THR A 161 4.35 12.54 9.56
C THR A 161 4.33 11.19 10.28
N GLY A 162 3.84 10.13 9.64
CA GLY A 162 3.77 8.81 10.24
C GLY A 162 5.14 8.16 10.42
N LYS A 163 5.19 7.15 11.29
CA LYS A 163 6.41 6.36 11.51
C LYS A 163 6.41 5.13 10.59
N TYR A 164 7.61 4.58 10.35
CA TYR A 164 7.73 3.24 9.79
C TYR A 164 7.03 2.24 10.69
N ILE A 165 6.35 1.31 10.06
CA ILE A 165 5.56 0.34 10.78
C ILE A 165 6.46 -0.80 11.23
N THR A 166 6.39 -1.11 12.52
CA THR A 166 6.99 -2.33 13.06
C THR A 166 6.15 -3.54 12.67
N GLU A 167 6.80 -4.70 12.52
CA GLU A 167 6.11 -5.94 12.12
C GLU A 167 4.94 -6.27 13.04
N ASP A 168 5.10 -6.07 14.35
CA ASP A 168 4.05 -6.27 15.36
C ASP A 168 2.83 -5.35 15.17
N TYR A 169 3.02 -4.16 14.59
CA TYR A 169 1.93 -3.24 14.32
C TYR A 169 1.12 -3.65 13.07
N LEU A 170 1.73 -4.18 12.01
CA LEU A 170 0.94 -4.75 10.89
C LEU A 170 0.06 -5.92 11.38
N LEU A 171 0.60 -6.73 12.29
CA LEU A 171 -0.06 -7.90 12.84
C LEU A 171 -1.19 -7.56 13.83
N SER A 172 -1.06 -6.46 14.55
CA SER A 172 -2.03 -6.01 15.57
C SER A 172 -2.99 -4.91 15.08
N SER A 173 -2.71 -4.24 13.96
CA SER A 173 -3.44 -3.03 13.57
C SER A 173 -4.77 -3.31 12.85
N ASN A 174 -5.74 -2.42 13.13
CA ASN A 174 -7.05 -2.36 12.49
C ASN A 174 -7.00 -1.93 11.01
N PHE A 175 -5.82 -1.70 10.43
CA PHE A 175 -5.65 -1.31 9.02
C PHE A 175 -6.11 -2.38 8.04
N VAL A 176 -5.91 -3.65 8.37
CA VAL A 176 -6.35 -4.78 7.53
C VAL A 176 -7.79 -5.19 7.90
N SER A 177 -8.68 -4.21 7.95
CA SER A 177 -10.10 -4.38 8.24
C SER A 177 -10.97 -4.07 7.02
N SER A 178 -12.28 -4.35 7.10
CA SER A 178 -13.22 -4.00 6.03
C SER A 178 -13.39 -2.50 5.78
N SER A 179 -12.72 -1.68 6.59
CA SER A 179 -12.77 -0.22 6.51
C SER A 179 -11.76 0.37 5.54
N TYR A 180 -10.85 -0.44 4.98
CA TYR A 180 -9.80 0.00 4.07
C TYR A 180 -9.88 -0.72 2.72
N VAL A 181 -9.49 -0.03 1.66
CA VAL A 181 -9.26 -0.61 0.33
C VAL A 181 -7.79 -0.51 0.03
N CYS A 182 -7.19 -1.64 -0.34
CA CYS A 182 -5.83 -1.76 -0.85
C CYS A 182 -5.84 -1.60 -2.37
N PHE A 183 -5.06 -0.65 -2.88
CA PHE A 183 -4.69 -0.56 -4.29
C PHE A 183 -3.31 -1.19 -4.47
N THR A 184 -3.22 -2.22 -5.30
CA THR A 184 -1.98 -2.92 -5.60
C THR A 184 -1.47 -2.52 -6.98
N PHE A 185 -0.22 -2.11 -7.03
CA PHE A 185 0.56 -1.83 -8.22
C PHE A 185 1.65 -2.88 -8.36
N LEU A 186 1.88 -3.35 -9.59
CA LEU A 186 2.99 -4.23 -9.92
C LEU A 186 4.12 -3.40 -10.46
N ILE A 187 5.33 -3.68 -9.96
CA ILE A 187 6.56 -3.05 -10.43
C ILE A 187 7.42 -4.17 -11.00
N TYR A 188 7.70 -4.11 -12.28
CA TYR A 188 8.55 -5.05 -12.98
C TYR A 188 9.90 -4.40 -13.22
N ILE A 189 10.96 -5.00 -12.71
CA ILE A 189 12.33 -4.60 -12.98
C ILE A 189 13.15 -5.86 -13.24
N ASP A 190 13.81 -5.92 -14.39
CA ASP A 190 14.45 -7.12 -14.89
C ASP A 190 13.48 -8.34 -14.83
N ASN A 191 13.88 -9.44 -14.18
CA ASN A 191 13.05 -10.64 -14.00
C ASN A 191 12.24 -10.64 -12.68
N HIS A 192 12.19 -9.51 -11.97
CA HIS A 192 11.58 -9.43 -10.65
C HIS A 192 10.23 -8.70 -10.67
N GLN A 193 9.19 -9.41 -10.27
CA GLN A 193 7.87 -8.84 -10.01
C GLN A 193 7.76 -8.40 -8.55
N ASN A 194 7.66 -7.09 -8.35
CA ASN A 194 7.55 -6.44 -7.07
C ASN A 194 6.16 -5.81 -6.87
N ARG A 195 5.83 -5.42 -5.64
CA ARG A 195 4.52 -4.86 -5.29
C ARG A 195 4.63 -3.58 -4.49
N LEU A 196 3.88 -2.58 -4.92
CA LEU A 196 3.55 -1.39 -4.14
C LEU A 196 2.06 -1.48 -3.79
N LYS A 197 1.73 -1.31 -2.51
CA LYS A 197 0.36 -1.30 -2.02
C LYS A 197 0.08 0.01 -1.31
N ILE A 198 -1.06 0.63 -1.60
CA ILE A 198 -1.53 1.83 -0.91
C ILE A 198 -2.92 1.56 -0.36
N TYR A 199 -3.11 1.76 0.93
CA TYR A 199 -4.36 1.54 1.63
C TYR A 199 -4.99 2.88 1.96
N PHE A 200 -6.23 3.06 1.50
CA PHE A 200 -7.06 4.21 1.85
C PHE A 200 -8.30 3.76 2.64
N PRO A 201 -8.76 4.59 3.59
CA PRO A 201 -10.08 4.40 4.18
C PRO A 201 -11.18 4.36 3.11
N LYS A 202 -12.11 3.43 3.24
CA LYS A 202 -13.13 3.14 2.21
C LYS A 202 -14.00 4.36 1.87
N TYR A 203 -14.28 5.24 2.82
CA TYR A 203 -15.09 6.44 2.55
C TYR A 203 -14.38 7.40 1.57
N ILE A 204 -13.05 7.54 1.68
CA ILE A 204 -12.23 8.34 0.76
C ILE A 204 -12.23 7.73 -0.64
N VAL A 205 -12.26 6.41 -0.74
CA VAL A 205 -12.39 5.72 -2.03
C VAL A 205 -13.71 6.03 -2.71
N GLY A 206 -14.78 6.24 -1.94
CA GLY A 206 -16.04 6.73 -2.46
C GLY A 206 -15.94 8.15 -3.03
N ASP A 207 -15.11 9.01 -2.43
CA ASP A 207 -14.85 10.35 -2.95
C ASP A 207 -13.99 10.33 -4.23
N LEU A 208 -13.06 9.37 -4.36
CA LEU A 208 -12.30 9.16 -5.60
C LEU A 208 -13.16 8.68 -6.78
N GLN A 209 -14.39 8.23 -6.54
CA GLN A 209 -15.33 7.71 -7.56
C GLN A 209 -16.36 8.74 -8.03
N LYS A 210 -16.39 9.93 -7.43
CA LYS A 210 -17.24 11.05 -7.82
C LYS A 210 -16.59 11.82 -8.96
#